data_AF-A0A2T2Y0Z6-F1
#
_entry.id   AF-A0A2T2Y0Z6-F1
#
_cell.length_a   1.000
_cell.length_b   1.000
_cell.length_c   1.000
_cell.angle_alpha   90.00
_cell.angle_beta   90.00
_cell.angle_gamma   90.00
#
_symmetry.space_group_name_H-M   'P 1'
#
loop_
_entity.id
_entity.type
_entity.pdbx_description
1 polymer ?
#
loop_
_entity_poly.entity_id
_entity_poly.type
_entity_poly.pdbx_seq_one_letter_code
_entity_poly.pdbx_strand_id
1 'polypeptide(L)'
;MMSKAVKSLALALGNSNKEEATNAFRQAFSYAEREGVRLSSLHVIREETAPIRADRERELVDKYNALLVEARRIRERATSLQDEKIVLNESYQNALSELSQCQIELSEAQKEIARLQTIVLALSADITTPAATSTQSDSASMIRDRLNAKKAKVVDLSKHPMTLKTREIFDALLTELQDSARGYFDYREPKENTPYGEIHYYWSPGDTYHIWCKYTGEGFKISTATFGPRGGEKGTDQYFVKDADALLDWLMNRWEVML
;
A
#
# COMPACT_ATOMS: atom_id res chain seq x y z
N MET A 1 -21.96 33.24 -26.57
CA MET A 1 -21.78 33.08 -25.11
C MET A 1 -20.35 32.59 -24.86
N MET A 2 -19.61 33.17 -23.90
CA MET A 2 -18.31 32.61 -23.48
C MET A 2 -18.49 31.24 -22.81
N SER A 3 -17.67 30.25 -23.18
CA SER A 3 -17.72 28.90 -22.59
C SER A 3 -17.35 28.92 -21.11
N LYS A 4 -17.76 27.88 -20.36
CA LYS A 4 -17.47 27.79 -18.91
C LYS A 4 -15.98 27.66 -18.66
N ALA A 5 -15.26 26.99 -19.56
CA ALA A 5 -13.81 26.89 -19.52
C ALA A 5 -13.12 28.25 -19.68
N VAL A 6 -13.56 29.09 -20.63
CA VAL A 6 -13.01 30.44 -20.84
C VAL A 6 -13.26 31.36 -19.64
N LYS A 7 -14.46 31.32 -19.04
CA LYS A 7 -14.78 32.13 -17.85
C LYS A 7 -13.93 31.73 -16.64
N SER A 8 -13.77 30.44 -16.41
CA SER A 8 -12.98 29.91 -15.29
C SER A 8 -11.49 30.21 -15.48
N LEU A 9 -10.98 30.12 -16.72
CA LEU A 9 -9.61 30.47 -17.05
C LEU A 9 -9.35 31.98 -16.85
N ALA A 10 -10.26 32.84 -17.30
CA ALA A 10 -10.15 34.29 -17.09
C ALA A 10 -10.17 34.65 -15.60
N LEU A 11 -11.00 33.97 -14.80
CA LEU A 11 -11.03 34.14 -13.35
C LEU A 11 -9.72 33.68 -12.71
N ALA A 12 -9.15 32.56 -13.16
CA ALA A 12 -7.89 32.05 -12.65
C ALA A 12 -6.71 33.00 -12.92
N LEU A 13 -6.69 33.66 -14.08
CA LEU A 13 -5.62 34.57 -14.50
C LEU A 13 -5.77 35.98 -13.92
N GLY A 14 -6.99 36.40 -13.61
CA GLY A 14 -7.28 37.71 -13.03
C GLY A 14 -7.25 37.75 -11.51
N ASN A 15 -7.11 36.60 -10.84
CA ASN A 15 -7.21 36.53 -9.39
C ASN A 15 -5.83 36.62 -8.72
N SER A 16 -5.68 37.56 -7.79
CA SER A 16 -4.44 37.78 -7.03
C SER A 16 -4.27 36.80 -5.86
N ASN A 17 -5.34 36.10 -5.46
CA ASN A 17 -5.29 35.05 -4.44
C ASN A 17 -4.88 33.70 -5.07
N LYS A 18 -3.82 33.10 -4.54
CA LYS A 18 -3.24 31.83 -5.03
C LYS A 18 -4.23 30.65 -4.97
N GLU A 19 -4.98 30.49 -3.88
CA GLU A 19 -5.91 29.36 -3.72
C GLU A 19 -7.11 29.49 -4.66
N GLU A 20 -7.66 30.70 -4.76
CA GLU A 20 -8.78 30.97 -5.67
C GLU A 20 -8.35 30.83 -7.14
N ALA A 21 -7.16 31.33 -7.49
CA ALA A 21 -6.58 31.16 -8.81
C ALA A 21 -6.38 29.67 -9.14
N THR A 22 -5.88 28.88 -8.18
CA THR A 22 -5.63 27.43 -8.37
C THR A 22 -6.94 26.66 -8.56
N ASN A 23 -7.95 26.94 -7.74
CA ASN A 23 -9.27 26.31 -7.86
C ASN A 23 -9.96 26.68 -9.18
N ALA A 24 -9.86 27.94 -9.61
CA ALA A 24 -10.37 28.39 -10.89
C ALA A 24 -9.62 27.74 -12.07
N PHE A 25 -8.31 27.52 -11.96
CA PHE A 25 -7.51 26.79 -12.96
C PHE A 25 -7.96 25.34 -13.09
N ARG A 26 -8.22 24.65 -11.95
CA ARG A 26 -8.75 23.27 -11.96
C ARG A 26 -10.12 23.19 -12.62
N GLN A 27 -11.01 24.14 -12.32
CA GLN A 27 -12.32 24.23 -12.96
C GLN A 27 -12.20 24.47 -14.47
N ALA A 28 -11.30 25.38 -14.88
CA ALA A 28 -11.02 25.64 -16.28
C ALA A 28 -10.52 24.39 -17.01
N PHE A 29 -9.60 23.62 -16.40
CA PHE A 29 -9.10 22.36 -16.94
C PHE A 29 -10.22 21.32 -17.11
N SER A 30 -11.03 21.10 -16.07
CA SER A 30 -12.15 20.14 -16.12
C SER A 30 -13.19 20.50 -17.18
N TYR A 31 -13.50 21.80 -17.35
CA TYR A 31 -14.41 22.23 -18.40
C TYR A 31 -13.80 22.10 -19.80
N ALA A 32 -12.51 22.40 -19.97
CA ALA A 32 -11.82 22.26 -21.25
C ALA A 32 -11.78 20.78 -21.69
N GLU A 33 -11.51 19.86 -20.76
CA GLU A 33 -11.54 18.42 -21.00
C GLU A 33 -12.93 17.93 -21.43
N ARG A 34 -13.99 18.36 -20.72
CA ARG A 34 -15.38 18.04 -21.08
C ARG A 34 -15.82 18.63 -22.43
N GLU A 35 -15.31 19.81 -22.77
CA GLU A 35 -15.58 20.48 -24.04
C GLU A 35 -14.70 19.95 -25.19
N GLY A 36 -13.73 19.06 -24.91
CA GLY A 36 -12.80 18.52 -25.91
C GLY A 36 -11.81 19.55 -26.45
N VAL A 37 -11.58 20.64 -25.73
CA VAL A 37 -10.73 21.77 -26.14
C VAL A 37 -9.47 21.80 -25.30
N ARG A 38 -8.32 22.11 -25.91
CA ARG A 38 -7.08 22.28 -25.16
C ARG A 38 -7.13 23.57 -24.34
N LEU A 39 -6.76 23.52 -23.06
CA LEU A 39 -6.74 24.71 -22.20
C LEU A 39 -5.88 25.84 -22.77
N SER A 40 -4.77 25.49 -23.44
CA SER A 40 -3.90 26.46 -24.12
C SER A 40 -4.56 27.19 -25.29
N SER A 41 -5.52 26.56 -25.98
CA SER A 41 -6.28 27.20 -27.06
C SER A 41 -7.40 28.14 -26.56
N LEU A 42 -7.70 28.11 -25.25
CA LEU A 42 -8.70 28.99 -24.63
C LEU A 42 -8.11 30.31 -24.17
N HIS A 43 -6.78 30.42 -24.14
CA HIS A 43 -6.08 31.64 -23.75
C HIS A 43 -6.13 32.64 -24.90
N VAL A 44 -7.05 33.61 -24.82
CA VAL A 44 -6.99 34.80 -25.67
C VAL A 44 -5.87 35.67 -25.11
N ILE A 45 -4.73 35.71 -25.78
CA ILE A 45 -3.69 36.70 -25.52
C ILE A 45 -4.37 38.05 -25.73
N ARG A 46 -4.69 38.77 -24.66
CA ARG A 46 -4.95 40.20 -24.78
C ARG A 46 -3.63 40.79 -25.21
N GLU A 47 -3.54 41.20 -26.48
CA GLU A 47 -2.44 42.04 -26.94
C GLU A 47 -2.46 43.30 -26.07
N GLU A 48 -1.65 43.33 -25.02
CA GLU A 48 -1.28 44.57 -24.38
C GLU A 48 -0.49 45.36 -25.41
N THR A 49 -1.16 46.32 -26.05
CA THR A 49 -0.56 47.24 -27.03
C THR A 49 0.44 48.21 -26.41
N ALA A 50 0.61 48.17 -25.08
CA ALA A 50 1.60 48.95 -24.37
C ALA A 50 2.95 48.21 -24.41
N PRO A 51 4.05 48.87 -24.87
CA PRO A 51 5.37 48.25 -24.85
C PRO A 51 5.76 47.86 -23.42
N ILE A 52 6.23 46.63 -23.26
CA ILE A 52 6.73 46.12 -21.99
C ILE A 52 7.89 47.00 -21.54
N ARG A 53 7.84 47.49 -20.30
CA ARG A 53 8.94 48.28 -19.72
C ARG A 53 10.16 47.37 -19.51
N ALA A 54 11.37 47.89 -19.74
CA ALA A 54 12.62 47.12 -19.66
C ALA A 54 12.84 46.39 -18.33
N ASP A 55 12.32 46.91 -17.21
CA ASP A 55 12.41 46.24 -15.91
C ASP A 55 11.49 45.02 -15.81
N ARG A 56 10.29 45.12 -16.43
CA ARG A 56 9.34 44.00 -16.51
C ARG A 56 9.85 42.91 -17.45
N GLU A 57 10.52 43.29 -18.54
CA GLU A 57 11.17 42.35 -19.44
C GLU A 57 12.26 41.56 -18.71
N ARG A 58 13.15 42.23 -17.97
CA ARG A 58 14.17 41.57 -17.13
C ARG A 58 13.56 40.61 -16.12
N GLU A 59 12.52 41.02 -15.40
CA GLU A 59 11.82 40.17 -14.43
C GLU A 59 11.24 38.90 -15.09
N LEU A 60 10.67 39.03 -16.29
CA LEU A 60 10.11 37.90 -17.03
C LEU A 60 11.19 36.94 -17.52
N VAL A 61 12.32 37.47 -17.99
CA VAL A 61 13.49 36.67 -18.39
C VAL A 61 14.05 35.89 -17.20
N ASP A 62 14.19 36.53 -16.05
CA ASP A 62 14.68 35.87 -14.83
C ASP A 62 13.74 34.74 -14.38
N LYS A 63 12.42 34.99 -14.39
CA LYS A 63 11.42 33.96 -14.08
C LYS A 63 11.43 32.81 -15.08
N TYR A 64 11.58 33.10 -16.37
CA TYR A 64 11.67 32.09 -17.41
C TYR A 64 12.92 31.21 -17.23
N ASN A 65 14.07 31.83 -16.94
CA ASN A 65 15.31 31.11 -16.68
C ASN A 65 15.21 30.22 -15.44
N ALA A 66 14.60 30.71 -14.35
CA ALA A 66 14.35 29.91 -13.16
C ALA A 66 13.45 28.70 -13.46
N LEU A 67 12.38 28.89 -14.24
CA LEU A 67 11.51 27.80 -14.68
C LEU A 67 12.23 26.78 -15.56
N LEU A 68 13.13 27.22 -16.45
CA LEU A 68 13.93 26.32 -17.28
C LEU A 68 14.86 25.43 -16.44
N VAL A 69 15.50 25.98 -15.41
CA VAL A 69 16.35 25.22 -14.49
C VAL A 69 15.51 24.15 -13.78
N GLU A 70 14.33 24.54 -13.29
CA GLU A 70 13.49 23.61 -12.54
C GLU A 70 12.84 22.54 -13.42
N ALA A 71 12.49 22.88 -14.66
CA ALA A 71 12.06 21.90 -15.65
C ALA A 71 13.15 20.86 -15.96
N ARG A 72 14.42 21.28 -16.05
CA ARG A 72 15.55 20.34 -16.22
C ARG A 72 15.70 19.43 -15.00
N ARG A 73 15.64 19.98 -13.80
CA ARG A 73 15.72 19.22 -12.55
C ARG A 73 14.61 18.18 -12.43
N ILE A 74 13.38 18.55 -12.79
CA ILE A 74 12.24 17.61 -12.82
C ILE A 74 12.49 16.50 -13.84
N ARG A 75 13.00 16.84 -15.03
CA ARG A 75 13.32 15.86 -16.08
C ARG A 75 14.40 14.87 -15.62
N GLU A 76 15.48 15.35 -15.03
CA GLU A 76 16.56 14.50 -14.50
C GLU A 76 16.03 13.56 -13.42
N ARG A 77 15.20 14.07 -12.49
CA ARG A 77 14.55 13.24 -11.48
C ARG A 77 13.63 12.17 -12.08
N ALA A 78 12.88 12.53 -13.12
CA ALA A 78 12.02 11.57 -13.82
C ALA A 78 12.83 10.45 -14.50
N THR A 79 13.98 10.78 -15.08
CA THR A 79 14.90 9.77 -15.64
C THR A 79 15.49 8.88 -14.54
N SER A 80 15.95 9.45 -13.43
CA SER A 80 16.46 8.67 -12.29
C SER A 80 15.43 7.69 -11.74
N LEU A 81 14.17 8.14 -11.57
CA LEU A 81 13.09 7.29 -11.10
C LEU A 81 12.75 6.18 -12.11
N GLN A 82 12.86 6.46 -13.41
CA GLN A 82 12.66 5.45 -14.45
C GLN A 82 13.76 4.37 -14.39
N ASP A 83 15.01 4.77 -14.16
CA ASP A 83 16.13 3.82 -14.02
C ASP A 83 15.99 2.97 -12.74
N GLU A 84 15.63 3.60 -11.61
CA GLU A 84 15.33 2.89 -10.36
C GLU A 84 14.20 1.87 -10.53
N LYS A 85 13.14 2.24 -11.28
CA LYS A 85 12.04 1.32 -11.60
C LYS A 85 12.51 0.10 -12.39
N ILE A 86 13.42 0.27 -13.34
CA ILE A 86 13.97 -0.84 -14.14
C ILE A 86 14.72 -1.80 -13.22
N VAL A 87 15.62 -1.30 -12.39
CA VAL A 87 16.41 -2.10 -11.45
C VAL A 87 15.51 -2.85 -10.46
N LEU A 88 14.50 -2.16 -9.91
CA LEU A 88 13.57 -2.77 -8.96
C LEU A 88 12.74 -3.88 -9.62
N ASN A 89 12.30 -3.68 -10.86
CA ASN A 89 11.56 -4.69 -11.60
C ASN A 89 12.41 -5.93 -11.89
N GLU A 90 13.68 -5.76 -12.26
CA GLU A 90 14.62 -6.89 -12.42
C GLU A 90 14.79 -7.66 -11.11
N SER A 91 14.98 -6.96 -9.99
CA SER A 91 15.07 -7.58 -8.67
C SER A 91 13.80 -8.35 -8.28
N TYR A 92 12.63 -7.80 -8.61
CA TYR A 92 11.35 -8.44 -8.35
C TYR A 92 11.16 -9.72 -9.16
N GLN A 93 11.53 -9.71 -10.45
CA GLN A 93 11.47 -10.90 -11.30
C GLN A 93 12.41 -12.00 -10.80
N ASN A 94 13.61 -11.64 -10.34
CA ASN A 94 14.55 -12.59 -9.74
C ASN A 94 13.97 -13.24 -8.48
N ALA A 95 13.42 -12.44 -7.56
CA ALA A 95 12.80 -12.95 -6.35
C ALA A 95 11.60 -13.87 -6.63
N LEU A 96 10.79 -13.55 -7.64
CA LEU A 96 9.71 -14.43 -8.10
C LEU A 96 10.23 -15.78 -8.62
N SER A 97 11.31 -15.79 -9.38
CA SER A 97 11.95 -17.02 -9.87
C SER A 97 12.48 -17.87 -8.71
N GLU A 98 13.14 -17.24 -7.73
CA GLU A 98 13.64 -17.93 -6.53
C GLU A 98 12.50 -18.53 -5.71
N LEU A 99 11.40 -17.80 -5.54
CA LEU A 99 10.23 -18.28 -4.82
C LEU A 99 9.58 -19.47 -5.53
N SER A 100 9.48 -19.43 -6.87
CA SER A 100 9.00 -20.54 -7.69
C SER A 100 9.87 -21.79 -7.51
N GLN A 101 11.20 -21.61 -7.51
CA GLN A 101 12.15 -22.69 -7.27
C GLN A 101 11.97 -23.32 -5.87
N CYS A 102 11.86 -22.49 -4.83
CA CYS A 102 11.60 -22.99 -3.47
C CYS A 102 10.27 -23.75 -3.36
N GLN A 103 9.23 -23.36 -4.12
CA GLN A 103 7.96 -24.10 -4.14
C GLN A 103 8.11 -25.49 -4.77
N ILE A 104 8.92 -25.61 -5.82
CA ILE A 104 9.22 -26.92 -6.45
C ILE A 104 9.94 -27.82 -5.42
N GLU A 105 10.99 -27.30 -4.79
CA GLU A 105 11.76 -28.05 -3.78
C GLU A 105 10.90 -28.47 -2.59
N LEU A 106 10.00 -27.60 -2.12
CA LEU A 106 9.06 -27.93 -1.06
C LEU A 106 8.10 -29.06 -1.47
N SER A 107 7.60 -29.04 -2.71
CA SER A 107 6.73 -30.08 -3.26
C SER A 107 7.44 -31.44 -3.35
N GLU A 108 8.71 -31.44 -3.76
CA GLU A 108 9.55 -32.64 -3.79
C GLU A 108 9.80 -33.20 -2.40
N ALA A 109 10.16 -32.33 -1.43
CA ALA A 109 10.34 -32.73 -0.05
C ALA A 109 9.05 -33.32 0.56
N GLN A 110 7.89 -32.76 0.25
CA GLN A 110 6.59 -33.29 0.69
C GLN A 110 6.30 -34.69 0.14
N LYS A 111 6.62 -34.93 -1.14
CA LYS A 111 6.48 -36.26 -1.76
C LYS A 111 7.38 -37.28 -1.08
N GLU A 112 8.63 -36.91 -0.78
CA GLU A 112 9.57 -37.80 -0.11
C GLU A 112 9.15 -38.11 1.34
N ILE A 113 8.66 -37.10 2.08
CA ILE A 113 8.08 -37.32 3.41
C ILE A 113 6.92 -38.32 3.35
N ALA A 114 5.99 -38.17 2.39
CA ALA A 114 4.88 -39.10 2.23
C ALA A 114 5.35 -40.54 1.91
N ARG A 115 6.41 -40.66 1.10
CA ARG A 115 7.04 -41.95 0.79
C ARG A 115 7.64 -42.59 2.03
N LEU A 116 8.41 -41.82 2.82
CA LEU A 116 9.01 -42.30 4.06
C LEU A 116 7.97 -42.69 5.10
N GLN A 117 6.88 -41.91 5.25
CA GLN A 117 5.76 -42.25 6.12
C GLN A 117 5.13 -43.60 5.75
N THR A 118 4.96 -43.86 4.45
CA THR A 118 4.45 -45.16 3.96
C THR A 118 5.36 -46.32 4.35
N ILE A 119 6.68 -46.14 4.22
CA ILE A 119 7.68 -47.15 4.62
C ILE A 119 7.65 -47.39 6.12
N VAL A 120 7.60 -46.32 6.93
CA VAL A 120 7.52 -46.42 8.39
C VAL A 120 6.27 -47.16 8.83
N LEU A 121 5.10 -46.88 8.23
CA LEU A 121 3.87 -47.60 8.53
C LEU A 121 3.97 -49.10 8.21
N ALA A 122 4.56 -49.45 7.05
CA ALA A 122 4.78 -50.84 6.68
C ALA A 122 5.70 -51.58 7.68
N LEU A 123 6.82 -50.95 8.06
CA LEU A 123 7.76 -51.52 9.04
C LEU A 123 7.15 -51.60 10.45
N SER A 124 6.29 -50.65 10.82
CA SER A 124 5.63 -50.64 12.13
C SER A 124 4.59 -51.76 12.25
N ALA A 125 3.94 -52.13 11.14
CA ALA A 125 3.01 -53.26 11.10
C ALA A 125 3.71 -54.61 11.32
N ASP A 126 4.97 -54.74 10.86
CA ASP A 126 5.79 -55.95 11.04
C ASP A 126 6.37 -56.10 12.45
N ILE A 127 6.41 -55.03 13.27
CA ILE A 127 7.09 -55.01 14.58
C ILE A 127 6.14 -55.28 15.76
N THR A 128 4.85 -55.50 15.55
CA THR A 128 3.88 -55.81 16.63
C THR A 128 4.06 -57.22 17.24
N THR A 129 5.14 -57.40 18.01
CA THR A 129 5.29 -58.36 19.11
C THR A 129 5.78 -57.55 20.33
N PRO A 130 5.17 -57.65 21.53
CA PRO A 130 5.36 -56.61 22.54
C PRO A 130 6.55 -56.88 23.47
N ALA A 131 7.37 -55.85 23.72
CA ALA A 131 8.15 -55.70 24.94
C ALA A 131 8.44 -54.21 25.24
N ALA A 132 8.33 -53.86 26.52
CA ALA A 132 8.16 -52.52 27.06
C ALA A 132 9.46 -51.73 27.33
N THR A 133 9.30 -50.41 27.44
CA THR A 133 9.80 -49.45 28.48
C THR A 133 10.50 -48.20 27.92
N SER A 134 10.05 -47.01 28.34
CA SER A 134 10.91 -45.98 28.97
C SER A 134 10.15 -44.65 29.20
N THR A 135 10.13 -44.21 30.45
CA THR A 135 9.38 -43.07 31.00
C THR A 135 10.16 -41.73 30.99
N GLN A 136 11.20 -41.59 30.16
CA GLN A 136 11.90 -40.30 29.94
C GLN A 136 11.58 -39.63 28.60
N SER A 137 10.87 -40.35 27.72
CA SER A 137 10.43 -39.86 26.40
C SER A 137 9.26 -38.86 26.47
N ASP A 138 8.48 -38.89 27.55
CA ASP A 138 7.12 -38.30 27.59
C ASP A 138 7.07 -36.77 27.69
N SER A 139 8.09 -36.12 28.27
CA SER A 139 8.09 -34.66 28.45
C SER A 139 8.60 -33.92 27.20
N ALA A 140 9.63 -34.44 26.55
CA ALA A 140 10.13 -33.91 25.28
C ALA A 140 9.20 -34.25 24.10
N SER A 141 8.54 -35.43 24.13
CA SER A 141 7.48 -35.76 23.17
C SER A 141 6.26 -34.85 23.38
N MET A 142 5.79 -34.63 24.61
CA MET A 142 4.68 -33.70 24.88
C MET A 142 4.94 -32.28 24.39
N ILE A 143 6.16 -31.74 24.59
CA ILE A 143 6.50 -30.39 24.12
C ILE A 143 6.54 -30.37 22.59
N ARG A 144 7.13 -31.38 21.96
CA ARG A 144 7.19 -31.52 20.50
C ARG A 144 5.81 -31.69 19.89
N ASP A 145 4.94 -32.46 20.51
CA ASP A 145 3.56 -32.70 20.07
C ASP A 145 2.69 -31.46 20.27
N ARG A 146 2.87 -30.70 21.36
CA ARG A 146 2.23 -29.38 21.53
C ARG A 146 2.72 -28.37 20.51
N LEU A 147 4.02 -28.37 20.18
CA LEU A 147 4.60 -27.47 19.18
C LEU A 147 4.10 -27.84 17.78
N ASN A 148 4.02 -29.12 17.46
CA ASN A 148 3.50 -29.63 16.19
C ASN A 148 1.99 -29.38 16.06
N ALA A 149 1.21 -29.55 17.14
CA ALA A 149 -0.21 -29.21 17.16
C ALA A 149 -0.43 -27.70 17.02
N LYS A 150 0.39 -26.85 17.67
CA LYS A 150 0.37 -25.40 17.46
C LYS A 150 0.76 -25.01 16.04
N LYS A 151 1.80 -25.62 15.47
CA LYS A 151 2.21 -25.39 14.07
C LYS A 151 1.13 -25.84 13.09
N ALA A 152 0.53 -27.02 13.27
CA ALA A 152 -0.56 -27.51 12.45
C ALA A 152 -1.78 -26.57 12.51
N LYS A 153 -2.13 -26.07 13.70
CA LYS A 153 -3.21 -25.10 13.90
C LYS A 153 -2.92 -23.74 13.25
N VAL A 154 -1.67 -23.27 13.25
CA VAL A 154 -1.27 -22.02 12.57
C VAL A 154 -1.20 -22.20 11.05
N VAL A 155 -0.74 -23.36 10.56
CA VAL A 155 -0.75 -23.74 9.13
C VAL A 155 -2.18 -23.87 8.60
N ASP A 156 -3.11 -24.30 9.44
CA ASP A 156 -4.54 -24.35 9.11
C ASP A 156 -5.14 -22.93 9.05
N LEU A 157 -4.74 -22.04 9.97
CA LEU A 157 -5.16 -20.64 9.96
C LEU A 157 -4.60 -19.85 8.77
N SER A 158 -3.38 -20.12 8.29
CA SER A 158 -2.82 -19.41 7.12
C SER A 158 -3.54 -19.73 5.81
N LYS A 159 -4.17 -20.90 5.73
CA LYS A 159 -4.99 -21.34 4.58
C LYS A 159 -6.49 -21.09 4.79
N HIS A 160 -6.88 -20.57 5.94
CA HIS A 160 -8.27 -20.29 6.25
C HIS A 160 -8.82 -19.23 5.27
N PRO A 161 -10.04 -19.39 4.71
CA PRO A 161 -10.59 -18.47 3.71
C PRO A 161 -10.57 -16.99 4.14
N MET A 162 -10.74 -16.74 5.43
CA MET A 162 -10.71 -15.37 5.98
C MET A 162 -9.31 -14.77 6.07
N THR A 163 -8.30 -15.60 6.25
CA THR A 163 -6.89 -15.17 6.20
C THR A 163 -6.51 -14.82 4.76
N LEU A 164 -6.90 -15.67 3.81
CA LEU A 164 -6.74 -15.39 2.39
C LEU A 164 -7.42 -14.09 1.98
N LYS A 165 -8.66 -13.86 2.44
CA LYS A 165 -9.39 -12.62 2.17
C LYS A 165 -8.73 -11.38 2.78
N THR A 166 -8.19 -11.49 4.01
CA THR A 166 -7.45 -10.37 4.64
C THR A 166 -6.17 -10.05 3.87
N ARG A 167 -5.49 -11.09 3.35
CA ARG A 167 -4.29 -10.96 2.53
C ARG A 167 -4.61 -10.37 1.14
N GLU A 168 -5.70 -10.80 0.51
CA GLU A 168 -6.19 -10.24 -0.75
C GLU A 168 -6.49 -8.74 -0.64
N ILE A 169 -7.16 -8.32 0.45
CA ILE A 169 -7.40 -6.89 0.72
C ILE A 169 -6.09 -6.14 0.92
N PHE A 170 -5.13 -6.72 1.64
CA PHE A 170 -3.80 -6.13 1.79
C PHE A 170 -3.10 -5.97 0.44
N ASP A 171 -3.13 -6.99 -0.43
CA ASP A 171 -2.49 -6.97 -1.74
C ASP A 171 -3.16 -5.92 -2.65
N ALA A 172 -4.49 -5.78 -2.59
CA ALA A 172 -5.23 -4.75 -3.31
C ALA A 172 -4.84 -3.34 -2.85
N LEU A 173 -4.80 -3.10 -1.53
CA LEU A 173 -4.35 -1.83 -0.94
C LEU A 173 -2.90 -1.53 -1.31
N LEU A 174 -2.01 -2.53 -1.21
CA LEU A 174 -0.60 -2.37 -1.54
C LEU A 174 -0.45 -1.99 -3.01
N THR A 175 -1.23 -2.59 -3.91
CA THR A 175 -1.21 -2.31 -5.35
C THR A 175 -1.71 -0.89 -5.64
N GLU A 176 -2.83 -0.47 -5.05
CA GLU A 176 -3.36 0.89 -5.27
C GLU A 176 -2.50 1.98 -4.64
N LEU A 177 -1.84 1.67 -3.52
CA LEU A 177 -1.14 2.66 -2.70
C LEU A 177 0.38 2.62 -2.89
N GLN A 178 0.95 1.66 -3.62
CA GLN A 178 2.41 1.50 -3.75
C GLN A 178 3.14 2.76 -4.22
N ASP A 179 2.52 3.52 -5.13
CA ASP A 179 3.11 4.73 -5.73
C ASP A 179 2.65 6.03 -5.05
N SER A 180 1.60 5.98 -4.23
CA SER A 180 0.97 7.16 -3.60
C SER A 180 1.11 7.17 -2.07
N ALA A 181 1.61 6.08 -1.47
CA ALA A 181 1.69 5.93 -0.04
C ALA A 181 2.80 6.79 0.56
N ARG A 182 2.44 7.73 1.44
CA ARG A 182 3.40 8.48 2.27
C ARG A 182 3.91 7.68 3.48
N GLY A 183 3.41 6.46 3.69
CA GLY A 183 3.62 5.65 4.88
C GLY A 183 3.95 4.20 4.57
N TYR A 184 4.01 3.38 5.61
CA TYR A 184 4.35 1.96 5.56
C TYR A 184 3.11 1.10 5.80
N PHE A 185 2.99 0.01 5.04
CA PHE A 185 1.99 -1.02 5.21
C PHE A 185 2.66 -2.37 5.46
N ASP A 186 2.23 -3.07 6.50
CA ASP A 186 2.56 -4.48 6.72
C ASP A 186 1.33 -5.33 6.90
N TYR A 187 1.41 -6.52 6.32
CA TYR A 187 0.56 -7.63 6.70
C TYR A 187 1.24 -8.44 7.80
N ARG A 188 0.52 -8.65 8.91
CA ARG A 188 0.96 -9.50 10.01
C ARG A 188 0.22 -10.82 9.93
N GLU A 189 1.01 -11.88 9.76
CA GLU A 189 0.52 -13.26 9.72
C GLU A 189 -0.31 -13.62 10.97
N PRO A 190 -1.27 -14.57 10.84
CA PRO A 190 -2.12 -15.03 11.93
C PRO A 190 -1.38 -15.39 13.21
N LYS A 191 -1.92 -14.94 14.35
CA LYS A 191 -1.41 -15.25 15.69
C LYS A 191 -2.57 -15.56 16.64
N GLU A 192 -2.27 -16.03 17.84
CA GLU A 192 -3.27 -16.46 18.84
C GLU A 192 -4.32 -15.36 19.13
N ASN A 193 -3.92 -14.09 19.11
CA ASN A 193 -4.80 -12.93 19.33
C ASN A 193 -5.34 -12.29 18.04
N THR A 194 -4.89 -12.73 16.86
CA THR A 194 -5.26 -12.21 15.53
C THR A 194 -5.37 -13.41 14.57
N PRO A 195 -6.41 -14.24 14.71
CA PRO A 195 -6.45 -15.56 14.08
C PRO A 195 -6.52 -15.54 12.56
N TYR A 196 -6.82 -14.38 11.95
CA TYR A 196 -6.93 -14.21 10.50
C TYR A 196 -5.92 -13.20 9.92
N GLY A 197 -4.90 -12.87 10.72
CA GLY A 197 -3.94 -11.82 10.39
C GLY A 197 -4.46 -10.41 10.70
N GLU A 198 -3.58 -9.44 10.50
CA GLU A 198 -3.82 -8.03 10.78
C GLU A 198 -3.13 -7.18 9.71
N ILE A 199 -3.84 -6.20 9.17
CA ILE A 199 -3.23 -5.16 8.33
C ILE A 199 -2.84 -4.02 9.26
N HIS A 200 -1.58 -3.60 9.20
CA HIS A 200 -1.10 -2.44 9.95
C HIS A 200 -0.59 -1.39 8.98
N TYR A 201 -1.11 -0.17 9.14
CA TYR A 201 -0.64 1.03 8.48
C TYR A 201 0.05 1.96 9.47
N TYR A 202 1.13 2.57 9.00
CA TYR A 202 1.97 3.50 9.74
C TYR A 202 2.29 4.73 8.91
N TRP A 203 2.16 5.92 9.48
CA TRP A 203 2.57 7.17 8.83
C TRP A 203 3.05 8.21 9.84
N SER A 204 4.11 8.95 9.53
CA SER A 204 4.72 9.90 10.47
C SER A 204 5.19 11.20 9.81
N PRO A 205 4.26 12.11 9.44
CA PRO A 205 4.57 13.46 8.93
C PRO A 205 4.85 14.49 10.05
N GLY A 206 5.02 14.02 11.30
CA GLY A 206 5.19 14.85 12.49
C GLY A 206 4.58 14.16 13.70
N ASP A 207 3.25 14.03 13.70
CA ASP A 207 2.55 13.07 14.54
C ASP A 207 2.62 11.68 13.89
N THR A 208 2.70 10.64 14.71
CA THR A 208 2.72 9.25 14.26
C THR A 208 1.33 8.67 14.30
N TYR A 209 0.85 8.19 13.16
CA TYR A 209 -0.46 7.57 12.98
C TYR A 209 -0.30 6.07 12.78
N HIS A 210 -1.10 5.31 13.53
CA HIS A 210 -1.23 3.87 13.38
C HIS A 210 -2.68 3.51 13.09
N ILE A 211 -2.88 2.58 12.16
CA ILE A 211 -4.18 1.97 11.91
C ILE A 211 -3.98 0.46 11.87
N TRP A 212 -4.67 -0.27 12.76
CA TRP A 212 -4.69 -1.73 12.79
C TRP A 212 -6.07 -2.23 12.38
N CYS A 213 -6.13 -3.04 11.33
CA CYS A 213 -7.35 -3.65 10.84
C CYS A 213 -7.29 -5.15 11.08
N LYS A 214 -8.17 -5.64 11.97
CA LYS A 214 -8.24 -7.03 12.38
C LYS A 214 -9.60 -7.61 12.00
N TYR A 215 -9.61 -8.71 11.26
CA TYR A 215 -10.85 -9.45 11.02
C TYR A 215 -11.26 -10.27 12.25
N THR A 216 -12.54 -10.22 12.61
CA THR A 216 -13.09 -10.86 13.82
C THR A 216 -14.01 -12.05 13.53
N GLY A 217 -14.27 -12.35 12.26
CA GLY A 217 -15.30 -13.33 11.84
C GLY A 217 -16.64 -12.68 11.50
N GLU A 218 -17.00 -11.58 12.19
CA GLU A 218 -18.23 -10.80 11.97
C GLU A 218 -18.02 -9.55 11.12
N GLY A 219 -16.76 -9.15 10.94
CA GLY A 219 -16.33 -7.94 10.26
C GLY A 219 -14.93 -7.52 10.69
N PHE A 220 -14.47 -6.36 10.23
CA PHE A 220 -13.18 -5.80 10.56
C PHE A 220 -13.30 -4.82 11.73
N LYS A 221 -12.54 -5.10 12.78
CA LYS A 221 -12.27 -4.15 13.85
C LYS A 221 -11.06 -3.31 13.47
N ILE A 222 -11.26 -2.00 13.43
CA ILE A 222 -10.23 -1.03 13.09
C ILE A 222 -9.87 -0.29 14.37
N SER A 223 -8.59 -0.21 14.69
CA SER A 223 -8.08 0.56 15.81
C SER A 223 -7.12 1.61 15.27
N THR A 224 -7.27 2.85 15.70
CA THR A 224 -6.39 3.95 15.32
C THR A 224 -5.70 4.50 16.55
N ALA A 225 -4.46 4.94 16.39
CA ALA A 225 -3.74 5.68 17.42
C ALA A 225 -2.91 6.79 16.79
N THR A 226 -2.93 7.96 17.42
CA THR A 226 -2.07 9.09 17.06
C THR A 226 -1.15 9.40 18.23
N PHE A 227 0.15 9.50 17.96
CA PHE A 227 1.17 9.88 18.92
C PHE A 227 1.87 11.15 18.47
N GLY A 228 2.16 12.06 19.40
CA GLY A 228 2.96 13.25 19.10
C GLY A 228 4.43 12.93 18.83
N PRO A 229 5.24 13.92 18.43
CA PRO A 229 6.66 13.72 18.07
C PRO A 229 7.55 13.22 19.22
N ARG A 230 7.07 13.33 20.46
CA ARG A 230 7.74 12.86 21.68
C ARG A 230 7.11 11.57 22.25
N GLY A 231 6.27 10.88 21.48
CA GLY A 231 5.63 9.63 21.87
C GLY A 231 4.39 9.76 22.77
N GLY A 232 3.94 10.98 23.06
CA GLY A 232 2.72 11.20 23.84
C GLY A 232 1.46 10.86 23.04
N GLU A 233 0.62 9.98 23.55
CA GLU A 233 -0.66 9.62 22.93
C GLU A 233 -1.57 10.86 22.84
N LYS A 234 -2.09 11.12 21.64
CA LYS A 234 -2.99 12.25 21.35
C LYS A 234 -4.44 11.81 21.15
N GLY A 235 -4.65 10.55 20.78
CA GLY A 235 -5.98 10.01 20.60
C GLY A 235 -5.96 8.58 20.09
N THR A 236 -6.98 7.83 20.48
CA THR A 236 -7.25 6.48 19.98
C THR A 236 -8.73 6.33 19.69
N ASP A 237 -9.06 5.82 18.51
CA ASP A 237 -10.44 5.53 18.13
C ASP A 237 -10.56 4.08 17.66
N GLN A 238 -11.74 3.49 17.87
CA GLN A 238 -12.08 2.17 17.36
C GLN A 238 -13.30 2.25 16.46
N TYR A 239 -13.22 1.55 15.33
CA TYR A 239 -14.29 1.44 14.36
C TYR A 239 -14.55 -0.02 14.03
N PHE A 240 -15.74 -0.28 13.48
CA PHE A 240 -16.11 -1.58 12.99
C PHE A 240 -16.79 -1.44 11.64
N VAL A 241 -16.36 -2.26 10.68
CA VAL A 241 -16.95 -2.35 9.35
C VAL A 241 -17.27 -3.81 9.05
N LYS A 242 -18.38 -4.03 8.35
CA LYS A 242 -18.96 -5.38 8.25
C LYS A 242 -18.25 -6.28 7.25
N ASP A 243 -17.70 -5.71 6.19
CA ASP A 243 -17.13 -6.44 5.07
C ASP A 243 -15.88 -5.75 4.51
N ALA A 244 -15.29 -6.38 3.49
CA ALA A 244 -14.05 -5.96 2.85
C ALA A 244 -14.21 -4.66 2.08
N ASP A 245 -15.34 -4.49 1.38
CA ASP A 245 -15.61 -3.30 0.58
C ASP A 245 -15.77 -2.09 1.49
N ALA A 246 -16.53 -2.23 2.59
CA ALA A 246 -16.65 -1.19 3.61
C ALA A 246 -15.32 -0.87 4.31
N LEU A 247 -14.42 -1.86 4.47
CA LEU A 247 -13.07 -1.61 4.97
C LEU A 247 -12.24 -0.82 3.97
N LEU A 248 -12.27 -1.19 2.69
CA LEU A 248 -11.54 -0.49 1.63
C LEU A 248 -12.01 0.96 1.55
N ASP A 249 -13.33 1.19 1.48
CA ASP A 249 -13.92 2.53 1.48
C ASP A 249 -13.52 3.33 2.73
N TRP A 250 -13.54 2.70 3.91
CA TRP A 250 -13.15 3.37 5.15
C TRP A 250 -11.67 3.79 5.10
N LEU A 251 -10.79 2.90 4.64
CA LEU A 251 -9.36 3.17 4.53
C LEU A 251 -9.09 4.28 3.53
N MET A 252 -9.69 4.23 2.34
CA MET A 252 -9.52 5.24 1.29
C MET A 252 -10.04 6.61 1.73
N ASN A 253 -11.22 6.69 2.36
CA ASN A 253 -11.74 7.94 2.90
C ASN A 253 -10.86 8.50 4.03
N ARG A 254 -10.39 7.63 4.95
CA ARG A 254 -9.51 8.06 6.02
C ARG A 254 -8.17 8.53 5.48
N TRP A 255 -7.71 7.92 4.39
CA TRP A 255 -6.50 8.29 3.68
C TRP A 255 -6.60 9.67 3.01
N GLU A 256 -7.68 9.95 2.29
CA GLU A 256 -7.92 11.29 1.72
C GLU A 256 -7.95 12.37 2.80
N VAL A 257 -8.49 12.06 3.98
CA VAL A 257 -8.47 12.97 5.14
C VAL A 257 -7.05 13.13 5.72
N MET A 258 -6.17 12.15 5.54
CA MET A 258 -4.76 12.21 5.96
C MET A 258 -3.84 12.83 4.90
N LEU A 259 -4.25 13.00 3.64
CA LEU A 259 -3.43 13.57 2.55
C LEU A 259 -3.25 15.10 2.61
#